data_AF-A0A753PBU9-F1
#
_entry.id   AF-A0A753PBU9-F1
#
_cell.length_a   1.000
_cell.length_b   1.000
_cell.length_c   1.000
_cell.angle_alpha   90.00
_cell.angle_beta   90.00
_cell.angle_gamma   90.00
#
_symmetry.space_group_name_H-M   'P 1'
#
loop_
_entity.id
_entity.type
_entity.pdbx_description
1 polymer ?
#
loop_
_entity_poly.entity_id
_entity_poly.type
_entity_poly.pdbx_seq_one_letter_code
_entity_poly.pdbx_strand_id
1 'polypeptide(L)'
;LPIGFGGLLSNIPEAGMALTALESLLAHHDAGQLAVIAAKLNCAPDVHAIKEALALALPSVQSQMENLAVDMGYTPGVLALFYKVAIGSGVAPLVIFMGVGAMTDFGPLLANPRTLLLGAAAQFGIFATVLGALTLNYFGLISFTLPQAAAIGIIGGADGPTAIYLSGKLAPELLGAIAVAAYSYMALVPLIQPPIMKALTSEKERKIRMVQLRTVSKREKILFPVVLLLLVALLLPDAAPLLGMFCFGNLMRESGVVERLSDTVQNGLINIVTIFLGLSVGAKLVADKFLQPQTLGILLLGVVAFGIGTAAGVLMAKLLNLCSKNKINPLIGSAGVSAVPMAARVSNKVGLESDPQNFLLMHAMGPNVAGVIGSAIAAGVMLKYVLAM
;
A
#
# COMPACT_ATOMS: atom_id res chain seq x y z
N LEU A 1 -9.83 12.06 0.88
CA LEU A 1 -10.29 13.29 1.57
C LEU A 1 -9.42 13.63 2.78
N PRO A 2 -9.29 12.80 3.85
CA PRO A 2 -8.51 13.21 5.03
C PRO A 2 -7.03 13.48 4.73
N ILE A 3 -6.44 12.75 3.77
CA ILE A 3 -5.09 13.00 3.26
C ILE A 3 -4.95 14.43 2.71
N GLY A 4 -5.88 14.86 1.86
CA GLY A 4 -5.86 16.21 1.28
C GLY A 4 -6.08 17.29 2.34
N PHE A 5 -6.99 17.06 3.30
CA PHE A 5 -7.20 17.98 4.42
C PHE A 5 -5.98 18.07 5.34
N GLY A 6 -5.32 16.94 5.63
CA GLY A 6 -4.05 16.92 6.34
C GLY A 6 -2.96 17.69 5.58
N GLY A 7 -2.94 17.61 4.24
CA GLY A 7 -2.06 18.44 3.41
C GLY A 7 -2.34 19.95 3.54
N LEU A 8 -3.60 20.37 3.64
CA LEU A 8 -3.94 21.77 3.93
C LEU A 8 -3.39 22.20 5.29
N LEU A 9 -3.69 21.44 6.34
CA LEU A 9 -3.23 21.72 7.70
C LEU A 9 -1.69 21.73 7.83
N SER A 10 -1.00 20.87 7.08
CA SER A 10 0.46 20.75 7.12
C SER A 10 1.18 21.93 6.48
N ASN A 11 0.50 22.68 5.62
CA ASN A 11 1.08 23.79 4.89
C ASN A 11 0.48 25.15 5.31
N ILE A 12 -0.21 25.22 6.46
CA ILE A 12 -0.56 26.52 7.06
C ILE A 12 0.75 27.19 7.50
N PRO A 13 1.10 28.37 6.95
CA PRO A 13 2.37 29.02 7.23
C PRO A 13 2.47 29.35 8.72
N GLU A 14 3.66 29.10 9.29
CA GLU A 14 4.00 29.38 10.70
C GLU A 14 3.13 28.68 11.76
N ALA A 15 2.25 27.75 11.38
CA ALA A 15 1.38 27.06 12.33
C ALA A 15 2.04 25.85 13.03
N GLY A 16 3.12 25.31 12.47
CA GLY A 16 3.87 24.18 13.04
C GLY A 16 3.10 22.85 13.16
N MET A 17 1.89 22.74 12.57
CA MET A 17 0.96 21.63 12.85
C MET A 17 1.48 20.23 12.48
N ALA A 18 2.28 20.12 11.42
CA ALA A 18 2.87 18.85 10.94
C ALA A 18 4.35 18.72 11.20
N LEU A 19 4.94 19.64 11.96
CA LEU A 19 6.36 19.66 12.28
C LEU A 19 6.59 19.02 13.64
N THR A 20 7.65 18.24 13.77
CA THR A 20 8.20 17.89 15.08
C THR A 20 8.68 19.15 15.81
N ALA A 21 8.89 19.09 17.13
CA ALA A 21 9.42 20.23 17.87
C ALA A 21 10.77 20.70 17.29
N LEU A 22 11.62 19.75 16.91
CA LEU A 22 12.92 20.03 16.30
C LEU A 22 12.80 20.59 14.88
N GLU A 23 11.93 20.06 14.04
CA GLU A 23 11.68 20.64 12.71
C GLU A 23 11.08 22.06 12.81
N SER A 24 10.23 22.31 13.82
CA SER A 24 9.69 23.64 14.10
C SER A 24 10.79 24.63 14.52
N LEU A 25 11.71 24.21 15.38
CA LEU A 25 12.91 24.98 15.73
C LEU A 25 13.75 25.29 14.48
N LEU A 26 14.00 24.28 13.64
CA LEU A 26 14.73 24.47 12.39
C LEU A 26 14.03 25.44 11.44
N ALA A 27 12.70 25.48 11.42
CA ALA A 27 11.92 26.41 10.60
C ALA A 27 11.91 27.85 11.15
N HIS A 28 12.19 28.04 12.45
CA HIS A 28 12.19 29.35 13.10
C HIS A 28 13.47 30.17 12.85
N HIS A 29 14.56 29.51 12.45
CA HIS A 29 15.85 30.13 12.09
C HIS A 29 16.50 31.01 13.16
N ASP A 30 16.34 30.68 14.45
CA ASP A 30 17.09 31.37 15.52
C ASP A 30 18.57 30.93 15.49
N ALA A 31 19.47 31.90 15.28
CA ALA A 31 20.90 31.64 15.12
C ALA A 31 21.54 31.02 16.38
N GLY A 32 21.09 31.42 17.58
CA GLY A 32 21.61 30.89 18.85
C GLY A 32 21.17 29.45 19.05
N GLN A 33 19.90 29.15 18.76
CA GLN A 33 19.36 27.79 18.88
C GLN A 33 19.98 26.84 17.84
N LEU A 34 20.13 27.27 16.58
CA LEU A 34 20.79 26.49 15.54
C LEU A 34 22.25 26.17 15.91
N ALA A 35 22.97 27.12 16.52
CA ALA A 35 24.33 26.88 17.00
C ALA A 35 24.38 25.81 18.09
N VAL A 36 23.40 25.80 19.01
CA VAL A 36 23.30 24.75 20.06
C VAL A 36 23.03 23.37 19.44
N ILE A 37 22.09 23.28 18.50
CA ILE A 37 21.76 22.03 17.80
C ILE A 37 22.98 21.51 17.02
N ALA A 38 23.64 22.39 16.26
CA ALA A 38 24.81 22.05 15.46
C ALA A 38 26.00 21.62 16.32
N ALA A 39 26.21 22.26 17.48
CA ALA A 39 27.25 21.87 18.43
C ALA A 39 27.01 20.47 19.01
N LYS A 40 25.76 20.09 19.26
CA LYS A 40 25.42 18.74 19.73
C LYS A 40 25.53 17.67 18.65
N LEU A 41 25.25 18.03 17.40
CA LEU A 41 25.37 17.15 16.23
C LEU A 41 26.77 17.15 15.59
N ASN A 42 27.69 17.99 16.07
CA ASN A 42 29.02 18.21 15.49
C ASN A 42 28.99 18.53 13.98
N CYS A 43 28.08 19.42 13.57
CA CYS A 43 27.92 19.83 12.18
C CYS A 43 27.91 21.35 12.02
N ALA A 44 27.76 21.84 10.79
CA ALA A 44 27.63 23.28 10.53
C ALA A 44 26.28 23.81 11.05
N PRO A 45 26.20 25.06 11.57
CA PRO A 45 24.97 25.70 12.01
C PRO A 45 24.13 26.17 10.82
N ASP A 46 23.72 25.22 9.98
CA ASP A 46 22.90 25.41 8.79
C ASP A 46 21.76 24.38 8.76
N VAL A 47 20.60 24.79 8.25
CA VAL A 47 19.38 23.96 8.26
C VAL A 47 19.57 22.69 7.42
N HIS A 48 20.20 22.79 6.25
CA HIS A 48 20.43 21.65 5.39
C HIS A 48 21.49 20.72 5.99
N ALA A 49 22.59 21.27 6.50
CA ALA A 49 23.63 20.49 7.15
C ALA A 49 23.11 19.73 8.38
N ILE A 50 22.25 20.37 9.20
CA ILE A 50 21.63 19.74 10.37
C ILE A 50 20.68 18.62 9.93
N LYS A 51 19.87 18.81 8.87
CA LYS A 51 18.98 17.75 8.35
C LYS A 51 19.77 16.51 7.88
N GLU A 52 20.88 16.71 7.17
CA GLU A 52 21.77 15.62 6.73
C GLU A 52 22.44 14.92 7.92
N ALA A 53 22.99 15.69 8.86
CA ALA A 53 23.61 15.13 10.07
C ALA A 53 22.59 14.34 10.92
N LEU A 54 21.36 14.83 11.01
CA LEU A 54 20.29 14.18 11.75
C LEU A 54 19.84 12.89 11.07
N ALA A 55 19.73 12.87 9.73
CA ALA A 55 19.38 11.66 8.98
C ALA A 55 20.39 10.52 9.16
N LEU A 56 21.66 10.85 9.37
CA LEU A 56 22.74 9.90 9.65
C LEU A 56 22.90 9.56 11.14
N ALA A 57 22.27 10.32 12.03
CA ALA A 57 22.37 10.13 13.48
C ALA A 57 21.56 8.92 13.96
N LEU A 58 21.99 8.34 15.09
CA LEU A 58 21.26 7.25 15.75
C LEU A 58 19.87 7.73 16.21
N PRO A 59 18.85 6.85 16.23
CA PRO A 59 17.51 7.21 16.71
C PRO A 59 17.48 7.77 18.14
N SER A 60 18.38 7.29 19.01
CA SER A 60 18.52 7.82 20.37
C SER A 60 19.02 9.26 20.37
N VAL A 61 19.96 9.60 19.49
CA VAL A 61 20.47 10.97 19.31
C VAL A 61 19.37 11.86 18.75
N GLN A 62 18.64 11.41 17.71
CA GLN A 62 17.50 12.15 17.17
C GLN A 62 16.46 12.47 18.26
N SER A 63 16.10 11.48 19.09
CA SER A 63 15.16 11.69 20.20
C SER A 63 15.70 12.66 21.26
N GLN A 64 17.00 12.66 21.55
CA GLN A 64 17.60 13.63 22.46
C GLN A 64 17.56 15.04 21.89
N MET A 65 17.79 15.20 20.58
CA MET A 65 17.68 16.49 19.91
C MET A 65 16.22 16.98 19.88
N GLU A 66 15.24 16.09 19.68
CA GLU A 66 13.82 16.42 19.82
C GLU A 66 13.50 16.93 21.24
N ASN A 67 13.99 16.25 22.27
CA ASN A 67 13.79 16.66 23.66
C ASN A 67 14.44 18.03 23.94
N LEU A 68 15.64 18.26 23.41
CA LEU A 68 16.32 19.55 23.55
C LEU A 68 15.53 20.69 22.89
N ALA A 69 14.90 20.44 21.75
CA ALA A 69 14.00 21.42 21.13
C ALA A 69 12.75 21.70 21.99
N VAL A 70 12.23 20.69 22.69
CA VAL A 70 11.15 20.86 23.67
C VAL A 70 11.60 21.70 24.86
N ASP A 71 12.82 21.49 25.37
CA ASP A 71 13.40 22.30 26.45
C ASP A 71 13.56 23.77 26.05
N MET A 72 13.69 24.06 24.76
CA MET A 72 13.72 25.42 24.19
C MET A 72 12.33 26.04 23.98
N GLY A 73 11.26 25.36 24.39
CA GLY A 73 9.88 25.86 24.34
C GLY A 73 9.09 25.47 23.10
N TYR A 74 9.65 24.68 22.17
CA TYR A 74 8.92 24.20 21.00
C TYR A 74 8.06 22.97 21.33
N THR A 75 6.79 22.97 20.94
CA THR A 75 5.90 21.81 21.10
C THR A 75 5.73 21.09 19.76
N PRO A 76 5.71 19.75 19.71
CA PRO A 76 5.40 19.02 18.49
C PRO A 76 4.00 19.35 17.98
N GLY A 77 3.86 19.56 16.67
CA GLY A 77 2.58 19.75 16.02
C GLY A 77 1.65 18.54 16.18
N VAL A 78 0.34 18.78 16.20
CA VAL A 78 -0.68 17.72 16.40
C VAL A 78 -0.57 16.63 15.32
N LEU A 79 -0.31 16.98 14.06
CA LEU A 79 -0.18 16.00 12.99
C LEU A 79 1.15 15.23 13.08
N ALA A 80 2.20 15.84 13.63
CA ALA A 80 3.45 15.14 13.93
C ALA A 80 3.23 14.08 15.03
N LEU A 81 2.42 14.38 16.04
CA LEU A 81 2.02 13.41 17.07
C LEU A 81 1.18 12.26 16.47
N PHE A 82 0.20 12.58 15.63
CA PHE A 82 -0.57 11.54 14.92
C PHE A 82 0.35 10.67 14.07
N TYR A 83 1.28 11.26 13.32
CA TYR A 83 2.25 10.49 12.56
C TYR A 83 3.08 9.57 13.46
N LYS A 84 3.68 10.08 14.55
CA LYS A 84 4.53 9.32 15.47
C LYS A 84 3.77 8.14 16.11
N VAL A 85 2.55 8.36 16.56
CA VAL A 85 1.73 7.35 17.26
C VAL A 85 1.06 6.37 16.30
N ALA A 86 0.50 6.84 15.18
CA ALA A 86 -0.35 6.04 14.31
C ALA A 86 0.44 5.33 13.21
N ILE A 87 1.25 6.06 12.43
CA ILE A 87 1.94 5.52 11.25
C ILE A 87 3.38 5.13 11.56
N GLY A 88 4.14 5.98 12.25
CA GLY A 88 5.55 5.76 12.58
C GLY A 88 5.75 4.53 13.48
N SER A 89 4.78 4.23 14.34
CA SER A 89 4.74 2.97 15.12
C SER A 89 4.37 1.73 14.28
N GLY A 90 3.83 1.92 13.09
CA GLY A 90 3.30 0.86 12.23
C GLY A 90 1.89 0.36 12.60
N VAL A 91 1.23 0.91 13.62
CA VAL A 91 -0.05 0.39 14.15
C VAL A 91 -1.23 0.66 13.21
N ALA A 92 -1.43 1.90 12.80
CA ALA A 92 -2.60 2.31 12.03
C ALA A 92 -2.76 1.58 10.68
N PRO A 93 -1.72 1.44 9.82
CA PRO A 93 -1.88 0.70 8.58
C PRO A 93 -2.24 -0.78 8.82
N LEU A 94 -1.72 -1.40 9.89
CA LEU A 94 -2.06 -2.79 10.25
C LEU A 94 -3.50 -2.94 10.73
N VAL A 95 -4.01 -1.99 11.52
CA VAL A 95 -5.42 -2.00 11.98
C VAL A 95 -6.38 -1.77 10.81
N ILE A 96 -6.05 -0.88 9.87
CA ILE A 96 -6.84 -0.74 8.63
C ILE A 96 -6.80 -2.05 7.83
N PHE A 97 -5.63 -2.68 7.70
CA PHE A 97 -5.50 -3.94 6.98
C PHE A 97 -6.25 -5.11 7.64
N MET A 98 -6.33 -5.15 8.96
CA MET A 98 -7.23 -6.04 9.70
C MET A 98 -8.70 -5.78 9.34
N GLY A 99 -9.11 -4.51 9.24
CA GLY A 99 -10.44 -4.14 8.78
C GLY A 99 -10.73 -4.60 7.34
N VAL A 100 -9.75 -4.50 6.44
CA VAL A 100 -9.85 -5.07 5.08
C VAL A 100 -10.08 -6.59 5.16
N GLY A 101 -9.35 -7.30 6.02
CA GLY A 101 -9.57 -8.72 6.29
C GLY A 101 -10.99 -9.04 6.78
N ALA A 102 -11.54 -8.22 7.67
CA ALA A 102 -12.90 -8.39 8.20
C ALA A 102 -14.01 -8.10 7.17
N MET A 103 -13.73 -7.28 6.15
CA MET A 103 -14.65 -6.98 5.04
C MET A 103 -14.56 -7.98 3.88
N THR A 104 -13.51 -8.80 3.84
CA THR A 104 -13.20 -9.65 2.69
C THR A 104 -13.94 -10.98 2.74
N ASP A 105 -14.64 -11.34 1.65
CA ASP A 105 -15.19 -12.69 1.48
C ASP A 105 -14.24 -13.58 0.68
N PHE A 106 -13.80 -14.66 1.30
CA PHE A 106 -12.87 -15.63 0.71
C PHE A 106 -13.57 -16.74 -0.06
N GLY A 107 -14.92 -16.84 0.01
CA GLY A 107 -15.68 -17.87 -0.70
C GLY A 107 -15.32 -17.97 -2.19
N PRO A 108 -15.32 -16.85 -2.94
CA PRO A 108 -14.87 -16.81 -4.34
C PRO A 108 -13.47 -17.37 -4.60
N LEU A 109 -12.52 -17.11 -3.68
CA LEU A 109 -11.14 -17.55 -3.80
C LEU A 109 -11.00 -19.06 -3.53
N LEU A 110 -11.59 -19.53 -2.42
CA LEU A 110 -11.57 -20.95 -2.04
C LEU A 110 -12.31 -21.82 -3.05
N ALA A 111 -13.34 -21.28 -3.70
CA ALA A 111 -14.11 -22.03 -4.68
C ALA A 111 -13.32 -22.37 -5.96
N ASN A 112 -12.34 -21.54 -6.34
CA ASN A 112 -11.43 -21.82 -7.44
C ASN A 112 -9.99 -21.40 -7.08
N PRO A 113 -9.24 -22.24 -6.33
CA PRO A 113 -7.92 -21.87 -5.80
C PRO A 113 -6.88 -21.50 -6.86
N ARG A 114 -7.05 -21.96 -8.10
CA ARG A 114 -6.19 -21.58 -9.25
C ARG A 114 -6.14 -20.08 -9.47
N THR A 115 -7.15 -19.33 -9.02
CA THR A 115 -7.19 -17.87 -9.08
C THR A 115 -6.14 -17.19 -8.19
N LEU A 116 -5.55 -17.90 -7.22
CA LEU A 116 -4.37 -17.43 -6.47
C LEU A 116 -3.20 -17.07 -7.40
N LEU A 117 -2.99 -17.86 -8.46
CA LEU A 117 -1.91 -17.63 -9.42
C LEU A 117 -2.13 -16.36 -10.26
N LEU A 118 -3.38 -15.94 -10.48
CA LEU A 118 -3.69 -14.66 -11.12
C LEU A 118 -3.26 -13.50 -10.20
N GLY A 119 -3.59 -13.61 -8.91
CA GLY A 119 -3.16 -12.63 -7.90
C GLY A 119 -1.64 -12.56 -7.77
N ALA A 120 -0.94 -13.69 -7.88
CA ALA A 120 0.53 -13.73 -7.88
C ALA A 120 1.14 -13.01 -9.09
N ALA A 121 0.64 -13.28 -10.31
CA ALA A 121 1.13 -12.62 -11.52
C ALA A 121 0.80 -11.12 -11.54
N ALA A 122 -0.30 -10.69 -10.93
CA ALA A 122 -0.64 -9.27 -10.82
C ALA A 122 0.41 -8.47 -10.04
N GLN A 123 1.12 -9.11 -9.09
CA GLN A 123 2.21 -8.49 -8.33
C GLN A 123 3.47 -8.23 -9.16
N PHE A 124 3.57 -8.76 -10.39
CA PHE A 124 4.68 -8.45 -11.28
C PHE A 124 4.78 -6.94 -11.56
N GLY A 125 3.65 -6.22 -11.51
CA GLY A 125 3.64 -4.76 -11.59
C GLY A 125 4.52 -4.09 -10.52
N ILE A 126 4.55 -4.62 -9.30
CA ILE A 126 5.40 -4.09 -8.22
C ILE A 126 6.87 -4.18 -8.61
N PHE A 127 7.32 -5.39 -8.94
CA PHE A 127 8.73 -5.63 -9.26
C PHE A 127 9.16 -4.89 -10.51
N ALA A 128 8.33 -4.86 -11.56
CA ALA A 128 8.61 -4.09 -12.76
C ALA A 128 8.75 -2.59 -12.46
N THR A 129 7.95 -2.05 -11.54
CA THR A 129 8.08 -0.66 -11.08
C THR A 129 9.36 -0.41 -10.27
N VAL A 130 9.79 -1.36 -9.43
CA VAL A 130 11.11 -1.28 -8.76
C VAL A 130 12.23 -1.22 -9.81
N LEU A 131 12.21 -2.11 -10.81
CA LEU A 131 13.17 -2.09 -11.90
C LEU A 131 13.13 -0.77 -12.67
N GLY A 132 11.94 -0.22 -12.92
CA GLY A 132 11.75 1.08 -13.54
C GLY A 132 12.37 2.22 -12.73
N ALA A 133 12.17 2.24 -11.41
CA ALA A 133 12.77 3.24 -10.52
C ALA A 133 14.31 3.13 -10.49
N LEU A 134 14.86 1.92 -10.40
CA LEU A 134 16.32 1.71 -10.44
C LEU A 134 16.91 2.08 -11.81
N THR A 135 16.18 1.84 -12.90
CA THR A 135 16.59 2.22 -14.25
C THR A 135 16.56 3.75 -14.44
N LEU A 136 15.58 4.44 -13.87
CA LEU A 136 15.53 5.92 -13.83
C LEU A 136 16.74 6.51 -13.09
N ASN A 137 17.16 5.85 -12.01
CA ASN A 137 18.38 6.21 -11.30
C ASN A 137 19.65 5.93 -12.15
N TYR A 138 19.72 4.78 -12.81
CA TYR A 138 20.84 4.42 -13.69
C TYR A 138 21.02 5.41 -14.85
N PHE A 139 19.93 5.93 -15.42
CA PHE A 139 19.98 6.96 -16.47
C PHE A 139 20.26 8.38 -15.93
N GLY A 140 20.43 8.55 -14.62
CA GLY A 140 20.76 9.84 -14.01
C GLY A 140 19.63 10.87 -14.09
N LEU A 141 18.39 10.45 -14.35
CA LEU A 141 17.24 11.37 -14.44
C LEU A 141 16.75 11.80 -13.06
N ILE A 142 16.55 10.82 -12.17
CA ILE A 142 16.07 11.02 -10.80
C ILE A 142 16.79 10.02 -9.90
N SER A 143 17.40 10.51 -8.81
CA SER A 143 18.08 9.65 -7.85
C SER A 143 17.08 8.89 -6.98
N PHE A 144 17.12 7.56 -7.07
CA PHE A 144 16.37 6.64 -6.21
C PHE A 144 17.31 5.62 -5.58
N THR A 145 17.36 5.62 -4.25
CA THR A 145 18.01 4.54 -3.51
C THR A 145 17.19 3.25 -3.60
N LEU A 146 17.78 2.10 -3.29
CA LEU A 146 17.06 0.82 -3.30
C LEU A 146 15.87 0.79 -2.33
N PRO A 147 15.96 1.28 -1.07
CA PRO A 147 14.81 1.36 -0.16
C PRO A 147 13.68 2.26 -0.70
N GLN A 148 14.03 3.38 -1.32
CA GLN A 148 13.06 4.28 -1.96
C GLN A 148 12.40 3.61 -3.17
N ALA A 149 13.18 3.02 -4.08
CA ALA A 149 12.66 2.30 -5.25
C ALA A 149 11.72 1.14 -4.83
N ALA A 150 12.06 0.43 -3.75
CA ALA A 150 11.21 -0.60 -3.16
C ALA A 150 9.87 -0.03 -2.64
N ALA A 151 9.91 1.09 -1.91
CA ALA A 151 8.71 1.76 -1.43
C ALA A 151 7.82 2.29 -2.58
N ILE A 152 8.40 2.66 -3.73
CA ILE A 152 7.65 3.11 -4.91
C ILE A 152 6.98 1.93 -5.63
N GLY A 153 7.68 0.80 -5.73
CA GLY A 153 7.19 -0.41 -6.40
C GLY A 153 5.84 -0.88 -5.87
N ILE A 154 5.64 -0.83 -4.56
CA ILE A 154 4.43 -1.37 -3.91
C ILE A 154 3.12 -0.71 -4.39
N ILE A 155 3.19 0.49 -4.99
CA ILE A 155 2.06 1.16 -5.64
C ILE A 155 1.40 0.24 -6.67
N GLY A 156 2.19 -0.56 -7.40
CA GLY A 156 1.70 -1.51 -8.40
C GLY A 156 0.82 -2.63 -7.83
N GLY A 157 0.90 -2.89 -6.52
CA GLY A 157 0.01 -3.84 -5.84
C GLY A 157 -1.41 -3.31 -5.69
N ALA A 158 -1.63 -2.00 -5.78
CA ALA A 158 -2.91 -1.33 -5.55
C ALA A 158 -3.51 -1.58 -4.15
N ASP A 159 -2.64 -1.68 -3.14
CA ASP A 159 -3.02 -1.91 -1.74
C ASP A 159 -2.48 -0.78 -0.85
N GLY A 160 -3.34 0.23 -0.60
CA GLY A 160 -2.99 1.43 0.15
C GLY A 160 -2.42 1.16 1.55
N PRO A 161 -3.09 0.37 2.42
CA PRO A 161 -2.58 0.04 3.75
C PRO A 161 -1.17 -0.58 3.74
N THR A 162 -0.93 -1.54 2.84
CA THR A 162 0.39 -2.18 2.70
C THR A 162 1.43 -1.22 2.13
N ALA A 163 1.05 -0.39 1.15
CA ALA A 163 1.94 0.62 0.59
C ALA A 163 2.39 1.65 1.64
N ILE A 164 1.45 2.13 2.46
CA ILE A 164 1.73 3.04 3.57
C ILE A 164 2.63 2.36 4.60
N TYR A 165 2.38 1.10 4.93
CA TYR A 165 3.20 0.34 5.88
C TYR A 165 4.64 0.19 5.39
N LEU A 166 4.83 -0.25 4.14
CA LEU A 166 6.16 -0.47 3.57
C LEU A 166 6.92 0.85 3.41
N SER A 167 6.28 1.88 2.89
CA SER A 167 6.89 3.20 2.76
C SER A 167 7.23 3.81 4.12
N GLY A 168 6.38 3.64 5.13
CA GLY A 168 6.66 4.09 6.49
C GLY A 168 7.90 3.42 7.12
N LYS A 169 8.29 2.23 6.66
CA LYS A 169 9.50 1.53 7.11
C LYS A 169 10.74 1.76 6.25
N LEU A 170 10.57 1.88 4.93
CA LEU A 170 11.70 1.92 3.98
C LEU A 170 12.05 3.33 3.48
N ALA A 171 11.05 4.20 3.29
CA ALA A 171 11.24 5.56 2.79
C ALA A 171 10.19 6.51 3.41
N PRO A 172 10.30 6.83 4.72
CA PRO A 172 9.32 7.65 5.43
C PRO A 172 9.12 9.04 4.82
N GLU A 173 10.14 9.57 4.16
CA GLU A 173 10.16 10.86 3.47
C GLU A 173 9.37 10.88 2.16
N LEU A 174 9.19 9.72 1.51
CA LEU A 174 8.41 9.59 0.27
C LEU A 174 6.95 9.18 0.50
N LEU A 175 6.56 8.93 1.75
CA LEU A 175 5.24 8.41 2.13
C LEU A 175 4.09 9.24 1.57
N GLY A 176 4.20 10.56 1.63
CA GLY A 176 3.15 11.48 1.15
C GLY A 176 2.84 11.25 -0.33
N ALA A 177 3.87 11.29 -1.17
CA ALA A 177 3.72 11.10 -2.62
C ALA A 177 3.26 9.68 -2.97
N ILE A 178 3.81 8.65 -2.31
CA ILE A 178 3.45 7.24 -2.54
C ILE A 178 1.96 7.01 -2.21
N ALA A 179 1.49 7.48 -1.06
CA ALA A 179 0.11 7.28 -0.64
C ALA A 179 -0.89 8.04 -1.51
N VAL A 180 -0.57 9.28 -1.90
CA VAL A 180 -1.38 10.07 -2.83
C VAL A 180 -1.47 9.37 -4.19
N ALA A 181 -0.34 8.92 -4.74
CA ALA A 181 -0.30 8.18 -5.99
C ALA A 181 -1.08 6.88 -5.90
N ALA A 182 -0.91 6.10 -4.83
CA ALA A 182 -1.60 4.83 -4.63
C ALA A 182 -3.12 4.98 -4.68
N TYR A 183 -3.71 5.85 -3.84
CA TYR A 183 -5.17 6.01 -3.81
C TYR A 183 -5.72 6.70 -5.06
N SER A 184 -4.95 7.60 -5.69
CA SER A 184 -5.34 8.22 -6.96
C SER A 184 -5.41 7.17 -8.09
N TYR A 185 -4.36 6.37 -8.26
CA TYR A 185 -4.32 5.35 -9.31
C TYR A 185 -5.27 4.19 -9.05
N MET A 186 -5.51 3.81 -7.79
CA MET A 186 -6.58 2.87 -7.42
C MET A 186 -7.96 3.35 -7.91
N ALA A 187 -8.25 4.65 -7.81
CA ALA A 187 -9.50 5.22 -8.31
C ALA A 187 -9.54 5.33 -9.85
N LEU A 188 -8.36 5.36 -10.51
CA LEU A 188 -8.22 5.38 -11.97
C LEU A 188 -8.22 3.99 -12.61
N VAL A 189 -8.34 2.91 -11.83
CA VAL A 189 -8.49 1.54 -12.35
C VAL A 189 -9.59 1.41 -13.43
N PRO A 190 -10.78 2.02 -13.30
CA PRO A 190 -11.80 2.00 -14.35
C PRO A 190 -11.39 2.67 -15.67
N LEU A 191 -10.37 3.54 -15.64
CA LEU A 191 -9.81 4.21 -16.81
C LEU A 191 -8.65 3.38 -17.41
N ILE A 192 -7.78 2.83 -16.57
CA ILE A 192 -6.53 2.16 -16.96
C ILE A 192 -6.78 0.71 -17.40
N GLN A 193 -7.59 -0.04 -16.63
CA GLN A 193 -7.77 -1.48 -16.81
C GLN A 193 -8.53 -1.82 -18.11
N PRO A 194 -9.64 -1.14 -18.50
CA PRO A 194 -10.41 -1.53 -19.68
C PRO A 194 -9.68 -1.41 -21.02
N PRO A 195 -8.91 -0.36 -21.32
CA PRO A 195 -8.12 -0.30 -22.54
C PRO A 195 -7.15 -1.46 -22.68
N ILE A 196 -6.49 -1.87 -21.59
CA ILE A 196 -5.53 -2.98 -21.57
C ILE A 196 -6.24 -4.32 -21.80
N MET A 197 -7.39 -4.54 -21.13
CA MET A 197 -8.23 -5.71 -21.40
C MET A 197 -8.65 -5.77 -22.87
N LYS A 198 -8.97 -4.61 -23.46
CA LYS A 198 -9.38 -4.51 -24.86
C LYS A 198 -8.23 -4.74 -25.85
N ALA A 199 -7.02 -4.31 -25.50
CA ALA A 199 -5.82 -4.48 -26.32
C ALA A 199 -5.29 -5.93 -26.32
N LEU A 200 -5.29 -6.61 -25.18
CA LEU A 200 -4.65 -7.93 -25.03
C LEU A 200 -5.59 -9.13 -25.21
N THR A 201 -6.89 -8.95 -24.97
CA THR A 201 -7.84 -10.08 -24.94
C THR A 201 -8.74 -10.08 -26.17
N SER A 202 -8.88 -11.21 -26.85
CA SER A 202 -9.78 -11.35 -28.00
C SER A 202 -11.25 -11.44 -27.56
N GLU A 203 -12.19 -11.07 -28.45
CA GLU A 203 -13.62 -11.16 -28.12
C GLU A 203 -14.08 -12.59 -27.80
N LYS A 204 -13.51 -13.59 -28.47
CA LYS A 204 -13.80 -15.01 -28.22
C LYS A 204 -13.48 -15.41 -26.78
N GLU A 205 -12.36 -14.91 -26.25
CA GLU A 205 -11.95 -15.17 -24.87
C GLU A 205 -12.82 -14.41 -23.86
N ARG A 206 -13.24 -13.18 -24.17
CA ARG A 206 -14.11 -12.38 -23.29
C ARG A 206 -15.48 -13.02 -23.07
N LYS A 207 -15.97 -13.77 -24.06
CA LYS A 207 -17.27 -14.48 -24.02
C LYS A 207 -17.20 -15.85 -23.32
N ILE A 208 -16.04 -16.25 -22.79
CA ILE A 208 -15.92 -17.48 -21.98
C ILE A 208 -16.86 -17.39 -20.77
N ARG A 209 -17.77 -18.36 -20.66
CA ARG A 209 -18.66 -18.54 -19.52
C ARG A 209 -17.92 -19.26 -18.41
N MET A 210 -17.93 -18.66 -17.22
CA MET A 210 -17.37 -19.30 -16.04
C MET A 210 -18.35 -20.29 -15.45
N VAL A 211 -17.85 -21.46 -15.03
CA VAL A 211 -18.65 -22.45 -14.29
C VAL A 211 -19.00 -21.88 -12.93
N GLN A 212 -20.22 -22.17 -12.44
CA GLN A 212 -20.66 -21.80 -11.10
C GLN A 212 -19.62 -22.25 -10.05
N LEU A 213 -19.37 -21.37 -9.08
CA LEU A 213 -18.47 -21.66 -7.97
C LEU A 213 -18.96 -22.86 -7.16
N ARG A 214 -18.03 -23.71 -6.70
CA ARG A 214 -18.35 -24.79 -5.76
C ARG A 214 -18.85 -24.22 -4.44
N THR A 215 -19.67 -24.99 -3.72
CA THR A 215 -20.04 -24.67 -2.35
C THR A 215 -18.81 -24.84 -1.45
N VAL A 216 -18.41 -23.76 -0.80
CA VAL A 216 -17.29 -23.77 0.16
C VAL A 216 -17.84 -24.06 1.55
N SER A 217 -17.27 -25.06 2.22
CA SER A 217 -17.73 -25.41 3.58
C SER A 217 -17.33 -24.33 4.59
N LYS A 218 -18.17 -24.12 5.61
CA LYS A 218 -17.88 -23.12 6.66
C LYS A 218 -16.55 -23.40 7.37
N ARG A 219 -16.23 -24.68 7.60
CA ARG A 219 -14.95 -25.11 8.20
C ARG A 219 -13.76 -24.73 7.32
N GLU A 220 -13.87 -24.90 6.01
CA GLU A 220 -12.81 -24.51 5.07
C GLU A 220 -12.54 -23.00 5.13
N LYS A 221 -13.60 -22.17 5.19
CA LYS A 221 -13.45 -20.72 5.34
C LYS A 221 -12.77 -20.32 6.66
N ILE A 222 -13.09 -21.02 7.75
CA ILE A 222 -12.48 -20.78 9.08
C ILE A 222 -11.01 -21.22 9.12
N LEU A 223 -10.67 -22.37 8.55
CA LEU A 223 -9.31 -22.90 8.58
C LEU A 223 -8.37 -22.17 7.61
N PHE A 224 -8.89 -21.61 6.51
CA PHE A 224 -8.08 -20.91 5.52
C PHE A 224 -7.15 -19.83 6.09
N PRO A 225 -7.61 -18.83 6.88
CA PRO A 225 -6.71 -17.81 7.46
C PRO A 225 -5.67 -18.42 8.41
N VAL A 226 -6.00 -19.51 9.11
CA VAL A 226 -5.05 -20.20 10.01
C VAL A 226 -3.94 -20.88 9.19
N VAL A 227 -4.31 -21.61 8.14
CA VAL A 227 -3.35 -22.25 7.23
C VAL A 227 -2.49 -21.21 6.53
N LEU A 228 -3.08 -20.12 6.05
CA LEU A 228 -2.35 -19.02 5.44
C LEU A 228 -1.34 -18.41 6.41
N LEU A 229 -1.73 -18.12 7.65
CA LEU A 229 -0.84 -17.58 8.67
C LEU A 229 0.32 -18.54 9.00
N LEU A 230 0.04 -19.83 9.18
CA LEU A 230 1.09 -20.83 9.41
C LEU A 230 2.07 -20.89 8.22
N LEU A 231 1.55 -20.87 6.99
CA LEU A 231 2.38 -20.88 5.79
C LEU A 231 3.29 -19.64 5.71
N VAL A 232 2.77 -18.47 6.06
CA VAL A 232 3.54 -17.21 6.16
C VAL A 232 4.60 -17.31 7.25
N ALA A 233 4.27 -17.83 8.43
CA ALA A 233 5.22 -18.00 9.53
C ALA A 233 6.39 -18.92 9.16
N LEU A 234 6.15 -19.97 8.35
CA LEU A 234 7.19 -20.90 7.91
C LEU A 234 8.07 -20.35 6.77
N LEU A 235 7.47 -19.68 5.77
CA LEU A 235 8.17 -19.33 4.52
C LEU A 235 8.65 -17.87 4.47
N LEU A 236 7.87 -16.94 5.03
CA LEU A 236 8.12 -15.50 4.93
C LEU A 236 7.68 -14.77 6.20
N PRO A 237 8.44 -14.89 7.31
CA PRO A 237 8.06 -14.32 8.60
C PRO A 237 7.96 -12.78 8.58
N ASP A 238 8.69 -12.10 7.70
CA ASP A 238 8.62 -10.63 7.56
C ASP A 238 7.25 -10.12 7.08
N ALA A 239 6.45 -10.97 6.42
CA ALA A 239 5.05 -10.66 6.06
C ALA A 239 4.05 -10.92 7.20
N ALA A 240 4.49 -11.52 8.32
CA ALA A 240 3.61 -11.96 9.40
C ALA A 240 2.81 -10.80 10.04
N PRO A 241 3.35 -9.59 10.27
CA PRO A 241 2.56 -8.49 10.82
C PRO A 241 1.39 -8.09 9.91
N LEU A 242 1.60 -8.06 8.59
CA LEU A 242 0.57 -7.72 7.61
C LEU A 242 -0.46 -8.85 7.49
N LEU A 243 -0.01 -10.03 7.07
CA LEU A 243 -0.91 -11.15 6.79
C LEU A 243 -1.54 -11.72 8.07
N GLY A 244 -0.88 -11.64 9.22
CA GLY A 244 -1.44 -12.02 10.52
C GLY A 244 -2.61 -11.12 10.91
N MET A 245 -2.45 -9.79 10.81
CA MET A 245 -3.53 -8.85 11.11
C MET A 245 -4.70 -8.99 10.13
N PHE A 246 -4.40 -9.23 8.85
CA PHE A 246 -5.41 -9.55 7.84
C PHE A 246 -6.16 -10.85 8.14
N CYS A 247 -5.44 -11.92 8.50
CA CYS A 247 -6.04 -13.21 8.86
C CYS A 247 -6.87 -13.14 10.13
N PHE A 248 -6.48 -12.31 11.11
CA PHE A 248 -7.27 -12.07 12.30
C PHE A 248 -8.61 -11.38 11.98
N GLY A 249 -8.58 -10.38 11.10
CA GLY A 249 -9.80 -9.77 10.55
C GLY A 249 -10.73 -10.79 9.88
N ASN A 250 -10.16 -11.64 9.02
CA ASN A 250 -10.89 -12.71 8.34
C ASN A 250 -11.48 -13.72 9.35
N LEU A 251 -10.70 -14.18 10.32
CA LEU A 251 -11.15 -15.15 11.30
C LEU A 251 -12.31 -14.61 12.16
N MET A 252 -12.28 -13.33 12.55
CA MET A 252 -13.41 -12.71 13.25
C MET A 252 -14.68 -12.75 12.42
N ARG A 253 -14.60 -12.45 11.12
CA ARG A 253 -15.72 -12.53 10.18
C ARG A 253 -16.23 -13.96 10.02
N GLU A 254 -15.33 -14.92 9.85
CA GLU A 254 -15.70 -16.30 9.53
C GLU A 254 -16.06 -17.14 10.76
N SER A 255 -15.59 -16.81 11.96
CA SER A 255 -15.89 -17.57 13.17
C SER A 255 -17.35 -17.49 13.58
N GLY A 256 -18.02 -16.35 13.39
CA GLY A 256 -19.44 -16.16 13.70
C GLY A 256 -19.80 -16.09 15.19
N VAL A 257 -18.83 -16.25 16.10
CA VAL A 257 -19.07 -16.13 17.56
C VAL A 257 -18.71 -14.75 18.11
N VAL A 258 -17.98 -13.96 17.34
CA VAL A 258 -17.48 -12.62 17.71
C VAL A 258 -18.12 -11.51 16.87
N GLU A 259 -19.42 -11.61 16.60
CA GLU A 259 -20.17 -10.69 15.73
C GLU A 259 -19.94 -9.21 16.11
N ARG A 260 -20.05 -8.89 17.41
CA ARG A 260 -19.79 -7.54 17.91
C ARG A 260 -18.37 -7.03 17.59
N LEU A 261 -17.37 -7.91 17.60
CA LEU A 261 -15.97 -7.53 17.29
C LEU A 261 -15.81 -7.33 15.80
N SER A 262 -16.29 -8.27 14.97
CA SER A 262 -16.21 -8.13 13.50
C SER A 262 -16.92 -6.87 13.03
N ASP A 263 -18.10 -6.58 13.59
CA ASP A 263 -18.87 -5.38 13.25
C ASP A 263 -18.19 -4.10 13.73
N THR A 264 -17.60 -4.10 14.92
CA THR A 264 -16.83 -2.97 15.41
C THR A 264 -15.60 -2.73 14.53
N VAL A 265 -14.90 -3.79 14.13
CA VAL A 265 -13.68 -3.70 13.32
C VAL A 265 -13.97 -3.15 11.92
N GLN A 266 -14.96 -3.70 11.21
CA GLN A 266 -15.26 -3.28 9.83
C GLN A 266 -16.01 -1.95 9.73
N ASN A 267 -16.58 -1.45 10.85
CA ASN A 267 -17.28 -0.17 10.91
C ASN A 267 -16.56 0.84 11.83
N GLY A 268 -16.84 0.79 13.14
CA GLY A 268 -16.44 1.83 14.09
C GLY A 268 -14.93 2.04 14.17
N LEU A 269 -14.16 0.97 14.35
CA LEU A 269 -12.71 1.04 14.53
C LEU A 269 -12.01 1.52 13.27
N ILE A 270 -12.30 0.91 12.11
CA ILE A 270 -11.63 1.30 10.87
C ILE A 270 -11.92 2.75 10.50
N ASN A 271 -13.14 3.25 10.76
CA ASN A 271 -13.49 4.64 10.48
C ASN A 271 -12.67 5.62 11.34
N ILE A 272 -12.42 5.30 12.61
CA ILE A 272 -11.57 6.13 13.49
C ILE A 272 -10.11 6.11 13.01
N VAL A 273 -9.56 4.92 12.79
CA VAL A 273 -8.13 4.78 12.42
C VAL A 273 -7.87 5.35 11.02
N THR A 274 -8.82 5.25 10.11
CA THR A 274 -8.72 5.86 8.76
C THR A 274 -8.62 7.37 8.83
N ILE A 275 -9.34 8.02 9.76
CA ILE A 275 -9.23 9.47 9.97
C ILE A 275 -7.81 9.81 10.41
N PHE A 276 -7.32 9.20 11.50
CA PHE A 276 -5.98 9.50 12.02
C PHE A 276 -4.86 9.18 11.03
N LEU A 277 -4.93 8.03 10.35
CA LEU A 277 -3.98 7.66 9.32
C LEU A 277 -4.03 8.63 8.15
N GLY A 278 -5.21 9.02 7.70
CA GLY A 278 -5.33 9.98 6.60
C GLY A 278 -4.74 11.36 6.93
N LEU A 279 -5.02 11.90 8.13
CA LEU A 279 -4.36 13.13 8.58
C LEU A 279 -2.85 12.96 8.75
N SER A 280 -2.39 11.81 9.23
CA SER A 280 -0.96 11.49 9.41
C SER A 280 -0.20 11.34 8.09
N VAL A 281 -0.83 10.78 7.05
CA VAL A 281 -0.27 10.79 5.68
C VAL A 281 -0.23 12.22 5.17
N GLY A 282 -1.27 13.01 5.42
CA GLY A 282 -1.30 14.44 5.11
C GLY A 282 -0.17 15.22 5.78
N ALA A 283 0.28 14.83 6.97
CA ALA A 283 1.44 15.39 7.67
C ALA A 283 2.75 15.28 6.85
N LYS A 284 2.83 14.32 5.92
CA LYS A 284 3.96 14.14 5.01
C LYS A 284 3.76 14.80 3.64
N LEU A 285 2.72 15.64 3.49
CA LEU A 285 2.48 16.47 2.30
C LEU A 285 3.00 17.90 2.47
N VAL A 286 4.01 18.10 3.32
CA VAL A 286 4.76 19.36 3.41
C VAL A 286 5.54 19.62 2.12
N ALA A 287 5.67 20.89 1.74
CA ALA A 287 6.21 21.32 0.44
C ALA A 287 7.57 20.71 0.09
N ASP A 288 8.52 20.66 1.04
CA ASP A 288 9.88 20.15 0.81
C ASP A 288 9.95 18.61 0.63
N LYS A 289 8.87 17.88 0.94
CA LYS A 289 8.74 16.44 0.69
C LYS A 289 7.95 16.13 -0.57
N PHE A 290 6.94 16.94 -0.90
CA PHE A 290 6.08 16.68 -2.05
C PHE A 290 6.57 17.32 -3.35
N LEU A 291 7.12 18.53 -3.30
CA LEU A 291 7.63 19.25 -4.49
C LEU A 291 9.12 18.89 -4.74
N GLN A 292 9.37 17.58 -4.89
CA GLN A 292 10.69 16.99 -5.13
C GLN A 292 10.69 16.27 -6.50
N PRO A 293 11.81 16.23 -7.24
CA PRO A 293 11.85 15.54 -8.53
C PRO A 293 11.48 14.05 -8.44
N GLN A 294 11.77 13.41 -7.30
CA GLN A 294 11.37 12.05 -6.98
C GLN A 294 9.86 11.83 -7.09
N THR A 295 9.04 12.81 -6.72
CA THR A 295 7.58 12.63 -6.71
C THR A 295 6.99 12.59 -8.11
N LEU A 296 7.60 13.29 -9.08
CA LEU A 296 7.23 13.15 -10.49
C LEU A 296 7.50 11.72 -10.99
N GLY A 297 8.64 11.15 -10.60
CA GLY A 297 8.96 9.75 -10.87
C GLY A 297 7.92 8.79 -10.30
N ILE A 298 7.46 9.04 -9.06
CA ILE A 298 6.42 8.23 -8.40
C ILE A 298 5.10 8.27 -9.18
N LEU A 299 4.66 9.45 -9.62
CA LEU A 299 3.43 9.60 -10.39
C LEU A 299 3.52 8.86 -11.73
N LEU A 300 4.59 9.08 -12.50
CA LEU A 300 4.78 8.43 -13.79
C LEU A 300 4.91 6.91 -13.68
N LEU A 301 5.67 6.42 -12.70
CA LEU A 301 5.85 5.00 -12.46
C LEU A 301 4.57 4.33 -11.95
N GLY A 302 3.76 5.04 -11.16
CA GLY A 302 2.51 4.52 -10.61
C GLY A 302 1.52 4.12 -11.70
N VAL A 303 1.26 4.95 -12.70
CA VAL A 303 0.34 4.60 -13.80
C VAL A 303 0.84 3.40 -14.61
N VAL A 304 2.15 3.33 -14.86
CA VAL A 304 2.78 2.20 -15.56
C VAL A 304 2.69 0.92 -14.72
N ALA A 305 2.80 1.01 -13.39
CA ALA A 305 2.69 -0.12 -12.47
C ALA A 305 1.36 -0.85 -12.63
N PHE A 306 0.25 -0.12 -12.64
CA PHE A 306 -1.09 -0.67 -12.87
C PHE A 306 -1.21 -1.24 -14.28
N GLY A 307 -0.61 -0.59 -15.27
CA GLY A 307 -0.58 -1.08 -16.65
C GLY A 307 0.08 -2.45 -16.77
N ILE A 308 1.25 -2.61 -16.15
CA ILE A 308 2.00 -3.87 -16.16
C ILE A 308 1.28 -4.94 -15.32
N GLY A 309 0.80 -4.60 -14.12
CA GLY A 309 0.09 -5.54 -13.26
C GLY A 309 -1.19 -6.10 -13.90
N THR A 310 -1.99 -5.24 -14.53
CA THR A 310 -3.19 -5.66 -15.27
C THR A 310 -2.85 -6.53 -16.49
N ALA A 311 -1.83 -6.15 -17.27
CA ALA A 311 -1.35 -6.93 -18.41
C ALA A 311 -0.84 -8.31 -17.97
N ALA A 312 0.00 -8.37 -16.93
CA ALA A 312 0.55 -9.61 -16.38
C ALA A 312 -0.55 -10.54 -15.87
N GLY A 313 -1.56 -10.01 -15.18
CA GLY A 313 -2.72 -10.79 -14.73
C GLY A 313 -3.52 -11.40 -15.89
N VAL A 314 -3.76 -10.64 -16.96
CA VAL A 314 -4.45 -11.13 -18.17
C VAL A 314 -3.62 -12.18 -18.90
N LEU A 315 -2.30 -11.95 -19.04
CA LEU A 315 -1.38 -12.90 -19.66
C LEU A 315 -1.31 -14.21 -18.86
N MET A 316 -1.30 -14.14 -17.53
CA MET A 316 -1.35 -15.33 -16.69
C MET A 316 -2.66 -16.10 -16.85
N ALA A 317 -3.79 -15.41 -16.98
CA ALA A 317 -5.06 -16.06 -17.27
C ALA A 317 -5.04 -16.78 -18.63
N LYS A 318 -4.39 -16.19 -19.66
CA LYS A 318 -4.16 -16.85 -20.95
C LYS A 318 -3.25 -18.06 -20.84
N LEU A 319 -2.17 -17.98 -20.06
CA LEU A 319 -1.29 -19.13 -19.83
C LEU A 319 -2.03 -20.29 -19.14
N LEU A 320 -2.86 -19.99 -18.14
CA LEU A 320 -3.67 -21.01 -17.47
C LEU A 320 -4.72 -21.64 -18.37
N ASN A 321 -5.13 -20.98 -19.45
CA ASN A 321 -6.03 -21.56 -20.45
C ASN A 321 -5.39 -22.65 -21.31
N LEU A 322 -4.06 -22.75 -21.31
CA LEU A 322 -3.34 -23.80 -22.02
C LEU A 322 -3.25 -25.11 -21.22
N CYS A 323 -3.29 -25.04 -19.89
CA CYS A 323 -3.06 -26.18 -19.00
C CYS A 323 -4.28 -26.59 -18.13
N SER A 324 -5.43 -25.93 -18.29
CA SER A 324 -6.63 -26.20 -17.49
C SER A 324 -7.81 -26.73 -18.31
N LYS A 325 -8.54 -27.72 -17.75
CA LYS A 325 -9.80 -28.23 -18.32
C LYS A 325 -10.89 -27.14 -18.38
N ASN A 326 -11.11 -26.47 -17.25
CA ASN A 326 -12.02 -25.33 -17.15
C ASN A 326 -11.22 -24.05 -17.38
N LYS A 327 -11.25 -23.55 -18.61
CA LYS A 327 -10.60 -22.30 -19.02
C LYS A 327 -11.13 -21.12 -18.21
N ILE A 328 -10.23 -20.21 -17.87
CA ILE A 328 -10.47 -18.99 -17.12
C ILE A 328 -10.71 -17.86 -18.12
N ASN A 329 -11.77 -17.08 -17.92
CA ASN A 329 -12.00 -15.87 -18.70
C ASN A 329 -10.87 -14.85 -18.42
N PRO A 330 -10.06 -14.42 -19.42
CA PRO A 330 -8.92 -13.54 -19.17
C PRO A 330 -9.28 -12.16 -18.58
N LEU A 331 -10.55 -11.73 -18.69
CA LEU A 331 -11.02 -10.52 -18.02
C LEU A 331 -10.85 -10.59 -16.50
N ILE A 332 -10.95 -11.80 -15.92
CA ILE A 332 -10.75 -12.06 -14.49
C ILE A 332 -9.28 -11.91 -14.10
N GLY A 333 -8.35 -12.10 -15.04
CA GLY A 333 -6.91 -11.91 -14.84
C GLY A 333 -6.56 -10.50 -14.37
N SER A 334 -7.12 -9.49 -15.03
CA SER A 334 -6.90 -8.08 -14.66
C SER A 334 -7.48 -7.71 -13.29
N ALA A 335 -8.46 -8.47 -12.79
CA ALA A 335 -9.03 -8.26 -11.45
C ALA A 335 -8.08 -8.71 -10.33
N GLY A 336 -6.90 -9.24 -10.65
CA GLY A 336 -5.84 -9.53 -9.70
C GLY A 336 -5.18 -8.27 -9.10
N VAL A 337 -5.33 -7.11 -9.74
CA VAL A 337 -4.94 -5.82 -9.14
C VAL A 337 -5.88 -5.50 -7.98
N SER A 338 -5.34 -5.34 -6.77
CA SER A 338 -6.11 -5.45 -5.53
C SER A 338 -6.94 -4.22 -5.15
N ALA A 339 -7.54 -3.53 -6.12
CA ALA A 339 -8.46 -2.43 -5.89
C ALA A 339 -9.84 -2.98 -5.49
N VAL A 340 -9.97 -3.44 -4.24
CA VAL A 340 -11.21 -4.02 -3.71
C VAL A 340 -12.29 -2.95 -3.48
N PRO A 341 -13.57 -3.22 -3.81
CA PRO A 341 -14.09 -4.25 -4.72
C PRO A 341 -14.13 -3.80 -6.19
N MET A 342 -13.60 -2.61 -6.51
CA MET A 342 -13.81 -1.94 -7.79
C MET A 342 -13.17 -2.63 -9.00
N ALA A 343 -11.97 -3.24 -8.86
CA ALA A 343 -11.33 -3.97 -9.96
C ALA A 343 -12.19 -5.12 -10.49
N ALA A 344 -12.84 -5.86 -9.60
CA ALA A 344 -13.78 -6.91 -9.96
C ALA A 344 -15.05 -6.34 -10.63
N ARG A 345 -15.54 -5.17 -10.18
CA ARG A 345 -16.68 -4.47 -10.81
C ARG A 345 -16.34 -3.97 -12.22
N VAL A 346 -15.15 -3.45 -12.44
CA VAL A 346 -14.66 -3.01 -13.76
C VAL A 346 -14.52 -4.21 -14.70
N SER A 347 -13.94 -5.31 -14.23
CA SER A 347 -13.88 -6.56 -14.99
C SER A 347 -15.28 -7.08 -15.36
N ASN A 348 -16.24 -7.01 -14.42
CA ASN A 348 -17.63 -7.36 -14.67
C ASN A 348 -18.29 -6.45 -15.72
N LYS A 349 -18.06 -5.14 -15.66
CA LYS A 349 -18.58 -4.19 -16.65
C LYS A 349 -18.10 -4.57 -18.06
N VAL A 350 -16.80 -4.83 -18.24
CA VAL A 350 -16.24 -5.21 -19.55
C VAL A 350 -16.68 -6.60 -19.99
N GLY A 351 -16.96 -7.50 -19.04
CA GLY A 351 -17.64 -8.77 -19.31
C GLY A 351 -19.03 -8.57 -19.90
N LEU A 352 -19.84 -7.71 -19.27
CA LEU A 352 -21.20 -7.39 -19.72
C LEU A 352 -21.24 -6.62 -21.04
N GLU A 353 -20.22 -5.78 -21.34
CA GLU A 353 -20.03 -5.15 -22.65
C GLU A 353 -19.85 -6.20 -23.76
N SER A 354 -19.19 -7.33 -23.45
CA SER A 354 -18.96 -8.41 -24.42
C SER A 354 -20.15 -9.36 -24.53
N ASP A 355 -20.90 -9.53 -23.44
CA ASP A 355 -22.07 -10.40 -23.37
C ASP A 355 -22.97 -10.05 -22.16
N PRO A 356 -24.22 -9.58 -22.37
CA PRO A 356 -25.12 -9.14 -21.31
C PRO A 356 -25.48 -10.20 -20.25
N GLN A 357 -25.27 -11.49 -20.54
CA GLN A 357 -25.56 -12.59 -19.61
C GLN A 357 -24.31 -13.14 -18.91
N ASN A 358 -23.12 -12.58 -19.17
CA ASN A 358 -21.85 -13.06 -18.60
C ASN A 358 -21.47 -12.29 -17.32
N PHE A 359 -22.06 -12.69 -16.20
CA PHE A 359 -21.76 -12.07 -14.90
C PHE A 359 -20.45 -12.61 -14.32
N LEU A 360 -19.44 -11.74 -14.19
CA LEU A 360 -18.11 -12.09 -13.71
C LEU A 360 -17.83 -11.66 -12.28
N LEU A 361 -18.63 -10.77 -11.69
CA LEU A 361 -18.33 -10.15 -10.40
C LEU A 361 -17.97 -11.18 -9.30
N MET A 362 -18.79 -12.22 -9.14
CA MET A 362 -18.56 -13.27 -8.14
C MET A 362 -17.27 -14.07 -8.41
N HIS A 363 -16.92 -14.29 -9.68
CA HIS A 363 -15.69 -15.01 -10.05
C HIS A 363 -14.44 -14.13 -9.96
N ALA A 364 -14.57 -12.85 -10.31
CA ALA A 364 -13.49 -11.87 -10.31
C ALA A 364 -13.07 -11.43 -8.92
N MET A 365 -13.91 -11.63 -7.90
CA MET A 365 -13.52 -11.42 -6.51
C MET A 365 -12.41 -12.37 -6.06
N GLY A 366 -12.31 -13.59 -6.62
CA GLY A 366 -11.24 -14.54 -6.29
C GLY A 366 -9.84 -13.93 -6.49
N PRO A 367 -9.46 -13.57 -7.73
CA PRO A 367 -8.18 -12.90 -7.98
C PRO A 367 -8.01 -11.58 -7.25
N ASN A 368 -9.07 -10.82 -7.01
CA ASN A 368 -8.96 -9.54 -6.30
C ASN A 368 -8.50 -9.75 -4.84
N VAL A 369 -9.08 -10.73 -4.15
CA VAL A 369 -8.62 -11.14 -2.80
C VAL A 369 -7.22 -11.75 -2.86
N ALA A 370 -6.93 -12.57 -3.88
CA ALA A 370 -5.58 -13.09 -4.07
C ALA A 370 -4.54 -11.98 -4.30
N GLY A 371 -4.95 -10.87 -4.94
CA GLY A 371 -4.15 -9.67 -5.12
C GLY A 371 -3.80 -9.03 -3.78
N VAL A 372 -4.77 -8.86 -2.88
CA VAL A 372 -4.52 -8.30 -1.52
C VAL A 372 -3.48 -9.14 -0.78
N ILE A 373 -3.63 -10.47 -0.82
CA ILE A 373 -2.65 -11.40 -0.23
C ILE A 373 -1.28 -11.24 -0.92
N GLY A 374 -1.26 -11.21 -2.25
CA GLY A 374 -0.05 -11.08 -3.06
C GLY A 374 0.72 -9.80 -2.77
N SER A 375 0.03 -8.67 -2.61
CA SER A 375 0.64 -7.37 -2.30
C SER A 375 1.37 -7.41 -0.95
N ALA A 376 0.76 -8.04 0.06
CA ALA A 376 1.40 -8.23 1.36
C ALA A 376 2.58 -9.23 1.32
N ILE A 377 2.50 -10.29 0.51
CA ILE A 377 3.63 -11.20 0.28
C ILE A 377 4.78 -10.46 -0.40
N ALA A 378 4.50 -9.69 -1.45
CA ALA A 378 5.51 -8.89 -2.15
C ALA A 378 6.19 -7.89 -1.20
N ALA A 379 5.40 -7.19 -0.36
CA ALA A 379 5.93 -6.32 0.68
C ALA A 379 6.86 -7.06 1.66
N GLY A 380 6.47 -8.25 2.13
CA GLY A 380 7.30 -9.04 3.03
C GLY A 380 8.61 -9.52 2.40
N VAL A 381 8.58 -9.95 1.12
CA VAL A 381 9.79 -10.33 0.38
C VAL A 381 10.71 -9.12 0.22
N MET A 382 10.15 -7.94 -0.08
CA MET A 382 10.92 -6.71 -0.23
C MET A 382 11.50 -6.22 1.10
N LEU A 383 10.77 -6.32 2.21
CA LEU A 383 11.29 -6.04 3.55
C LEU A 383 12.49 -6.94 3.86
N LYS A 384 12.33 -8.25 3.64
CA LYS A 384 13.41 -9.22 3.85
C LYS A 384 14.64 -8.89 3.02
N TYR A 385 14.44 -8.59 1.74
CA TYR A 385 15.53 -8.33 0.81
C TYR A 385 16.27 -7.02 1.15
N VAL A 386 15.54 -5.94 1.41
CA VAL A 386 16.13 -4.61 1.61
C VAL A 386 16.76 -4.46 3.00
N LEU A 387 16.17 -5.05 4.05
CA LEU A 387 16.67 -4.90 5.42
C LEU A 387 17.77 -5.90 5.80
N ALA A 388 17.97 -6.94 4.99
CA ALA A 388 19.03 -7.94 5.19
C ALA A 388 20.24 -7.75 4.25
N MET A 389 20.17 -6.79 3.33
CA MET A 389 21.32 -6.24 2.60
C MET A 389 21.95 -5.12 3.41
#